data_AF-A0A1I7XG95-F1
#
_entry.id   AF-A0A1I7XG95-F1
#
_cell.length_a   1.000
_cell.length_b   1.000
_cell.length_c   1.000
_cell.angle_alpha   90.00
_cell.angle_beta   90.00
_cell.angle_gamma   90.00
#
_symmetry.space_group_name_H-M   'P 1'
#
loop_
_entity.id
_entity.type
_entity.pdbx_description
1 polymer ?
#
loop_
_entity_poly.entity_id
_entity_poly.type
_entity_poly.pdbx_seq_one_letter_code
_entity_poly.pdbx_strand_id
1 'polypeptide(L)'
;MAEVEYVAHVIVMPIVLTIGMVNQCLNVCTLLQLPSGGFLYLKASAIADILSIISFIPFLLRHANLNDSTWKIGMLYHAHLELPIINALIASSALCIVAMTVDRYLSVCHPIKFFNSSESKKKTYFVIMMLYLIAFLVYVPSIWQKKIAPKERE
;
A
#
# COMPACT_ATOMS: atom_id res chain seq x y z
N MET A 1 -16.51 20.59 13.23
CA MET A 1 -15.64 19.43 12.88
C MET A 1 -16.14 18.70 11.63
N ALA A 2 -17.44 18.49 11.47
CA ALA A 2 -18.03 17.81 10.29
C ALA A 2 -17.67 18.46 8.93
N GLU A 3 -17.62 19.79 8.82
CA GLU A 3 -17.23 20.43 7.55
C GLU A 3 -15.76 20.19 7.16
N VAL A 4 -14.86 20.14 8.15
CA VAL A 4 -13.44 19.86 7.91
C VAL A 4 -13.24 18.42 7.49
N GLU A 5 -13.97 17.48 8.09
CA GLU A 5 -13.96 16.07 7.70
C GLU A 5 -14.53 15.86 6.30
N TYR A 6 -15.59 16.59 5.93
CA TYR A 6 -16.17 16.53 4.60
C TYR A 6 -15.19 17.07 3.55
N VAL A 7 -14.60 18.26 3.76
CA VAL A 7 -13.62 18.83 2.83
C VAL A 7 -12.41 17.91 2.67
N ALA A 8 -11.89 17.36 3.77
CA ALA A 8 -10.75 16.45 3.74
C ALA A 8 -11.05 15.18 2.93
N HIS A 9 -12.13 14.46 3.26
CA HIS A 9 -12.39 13.14 2.67
C HIS A 9 -13.06 13.21 1.29
N VAL A 10 -13.87 14.22 1.01
CA VAL A 10 -14.65 14.31 -0.23
C VAL A 10 -13.92 15.13 -1.31
N ILE A 11 -13.05 16.07 -0.92
CA ILE A 11 -12.36 16.95 -1.88
C ILE A 11 -10.87 16.62 -1.94
N VAL A 12 -10.16 16.69 -0.81
CA VAL A 12 -8.69 16.58 -0.82
C VAL A 12 -8.23 15.15 -1.13
N MET A 13 -8.80 14.15 -0.45
CA MET A 13 -8.41 12.74 -0.63
C MET A 13 -8.55 12.23 -2.08
N PRO A 14 -9.68 12.44 -2.80
CA PRO A 14 -9.77 11.97 -4.19
C PRO A 14 -8.80 12.68 -5.14
N ILE A 15 -8.46 13.95 -4.90
CA ILE A 15 -7.44 14.65 -5.69
C ILE A 15 -6.07 13.99 -5.47
N VAL A 16 -5.70 13.73 -4.21
CA VAL A 16 -4.42 13.07 -3.89
C VAL A 16 -4.38 11.65 -4.48
N LEU A 17 -5.48 10.90 -4.40
CA LEU A 17 -5.55 9.53 -4.92
C LEU A 17 -5.48 9.46 -6.44
N THR A 18 -6.10 10.41 -7.16
CA THR A 18 -5.99 10.47 -8.63
C THR A 18 -4.58 10.83 -9.09
N ILE A 19 -3.95 11.81 -8.46
CA ILE A 19 -2.53 12.16 -8.72
C ILE A 19 -1.63 10.96 -8.40
N GLY A 20 -1.83 10.31 -7.25
CA GLY A 20 -1.11 9.11 -6.86
C GLY A 20 -1.27 7.98 -7.88
N MET A 21 -2.48 7.72 -8.33
CA MET A 21 -2.76 6.67 -9.32
C MET A 21 -2.03 6.93 -10.64
N VAL A 22 -2.06 8.17 -11.14
CA VAL A 22 -1.31 8.55 -12.35
C VAL A 22 0.18 8.34 -12.17
N ASN A 23 0.75 8.79 -11.04
CA ASN A 23 2.18 8.62 -10.75
C ASN A 23 2.59 7.16 -10.73
N GLN A 24 1.83 6.29 -10.05
CA GLN A 24 2.17 4.88 -9.96
C GLN A 24 2.00 4.16 -11.30
N CYS A 25 1.00 4.54 -12.11
CA CYS A 25 0.85 4.03 -13.47
C CYS A 25 2.06 4.39 -14.35
N LEU A 26 2.51 5.65 -14.32
CA LEU A 26 3.70 6.09 -15.04
C LEU A 26 4.94 5.32 -14.56
N ASN A 27 5.09 5.13 -13.25
CA ASN A 27 6.20 4.37 -12.69
C ASN A 27 6.22 2.93 -13.22
N VAL A 28 5.08 2.23 -13.22
CA VAL A 28 4.98 0.88 -13.81
C VAL A 28 5.33 0.89 -15.30
N CYS A 29 4.79 1.85 -16.07
CA CYS A 29 5.09 1.98 -17.51
C CYS A 29 6.58 2.17 -17.79
N THR A 30 7.26 3.04 -17.04
CA THR A 30 8.70 3.27 -17.17
C THR A 30 9.51 2.05 -16.74
N LEU A 31 9.13 1.39 -15.64
CA LEU A 31 9.83 0.21 -15.12
C LEU A 31 9.71 -1.01 -16.03
N LEU A 32 8.64 -1.12 -16.83
CA LEU A 32 8.49 -2.18 -17.83
C LEU A 32 9.55 -2.08 -18.95
N GLN A 33 10.12 -0.90 -19.18
CA GLN A 33 11.13 -0.67 -20.22
C GLN A 33 12.57 -0.97 -19.73
N LEU A 34 12.76 -1.20 -18.43
CA LEU A 34 14.09 -1.28 -17.81
C LEU A 34 14.38 -2.68 -17.22
N PRO A 35 15.41 -3.41 -17.68
CA PRO A 35 15.63 -4.83 -17.33
C PRO A 35 16.42 -5.11 -16.03
N SER A 36 16.72 -4.11 -15.19
CA SER A 36 17.55 -4.28 -13.97
C SER A 36 16.80 -4.84 -12.74
N GLY A 37 17.50 -5.58 -11.87
CA GLY A 37 16.97 -6.21 -10.65
C GLY A 37 16.39 -5.22 -9.63
N GLY A 38 17.02 -4.06 -9.46
CA GLY A 38 16.53 -3.00 -8.57
C GLY A 38 15.16 -2.41 -8.96
N PHE A 39 14.75 -2.57 -10.23
CA PHE A 39 13.43 -2.14 -10.69
C PHE A 39 12.31 -3.07 -10.22
N LEU A 40 12.63 -4.29 -9.76
CA LEU A 40 11.61 -5.22 -9.26
C LEU A 40 11.01 -4.73 -7.93
N TYR A 41 11.83 -4.18 -7.03
CA TYR A 41 11.34 -3.57 -5.79
C TYR A 41 10.44 -2.36 -6.06
N LEU A 42 10.84 -1.51 -7.02
CA LEU A 42 10.02 -0.37 -7.44
C LEU A 42 8.71 -0.80 -8.08
N LYS A 43 8.72 -1.86 -8.89
CA LYS A 43 7.50 -2.42 -9.48
C LYS A 43 6.57 -2.98 -8.41
N ALA A 44 7.11 -3.68 -7.41
CA ALA A 44 6.34 -4.20 -6.29
C ALA A 44 5.71 -3.04 -5.49
N SER A 45 6.50 -2.04 -5.10
CA SER A 45 6.02 -0.82 -4.43
C SER A 45 4.90 -0.15 -5.22
N ALA A 46 5.06 0.05 -6.53
CA ALA A 46 4.02 0.65 -7.37
C ALA A 46 2.72 -0.17 -7.42
N ILE A 47 2.83 -1.50 -7.45
CA ILE A 47 1.67 -2.39 -7.35
C ILE A 47 0.99 -2.27 -5.98
N ALA A 48 1.75 -2.22 -4.87
CA ALA A 48 1.20 -2.00 -3.53
C ALA A 48 0.44 -0.67 -3.43
N ASP A 49 0.97 0.40 -4.01
CA ASP A 49 0.32 1.71 -3.98
C ASP A 49 -0.95 1.77 -4.85
N ILE A 50 -0.95 1.12 -6.02
CA ILE A 50 -2.18 0.99 -6.82
C ILE A 50 -3.24 0.18 -6.07
N LEU A 51 -2.83 -0.93 -5.44
CA LEU A 51 -3.74 -1.74 -4.62
C LEU A 51 -4.27 -0.95 -3.42
N SER A 52 -3.44 -0.13 -2.77
CA SER A 52 -3.88 0.68 -1.62
C SER A 52 -4.90 1.75 -2.04
N ILE A 53 -4.69 2.38 -3.20
CA ILE A 53 -5.65 3.32 -3.80
C ILE A 53 -6.96 2.60 -4.13
N ILE A 54 -6.92 1.41 -4.74
CA ILE A 54 -8.12 0.61 -5.04
C ILE A 54 -8.86 0.25 -3.75
N SER A 55 -8.14 -0.14 -2.69
CA SER A 55 -8.72 -0.38 -1.37
C SER A 55 -9.31 0.88 -0.71
N PHE A 56 -8.88 2.08 -1.15
CA PHE A 56 -9.40 3.36 -0.66
C PHE A 56 -10.70 3.81 -1.36
N ILE A 57 -10.98 3.33 -2.57
CA ILE A 57 -12.22 3.64 -3.32
C ILE A 57 -13.50 3.35 -2.52
N PRO A 58 -13.70 2.16 -1.90
CA PRO A 58 -14.91 1.89 -1.11
C PRO A 58 -15.04 2.82 0.10
N PHE A 59 -13.92 3.23 0.71
CA PHE A 59 -13.90 4.20 1.81
C PHE A 59 -14.44 5.57 1.36
N LEU A 60 -14.03 6.05 0.19
CA LEU A 60 -14.51 7.31 -0.39
C LEU A 60 -16.00 7.27 -0.75
N LEU A 61 -16.44 6.20 -1.42
CA LEU A 61 -17.85 6.05 -1.85
C LEU A 61 -18.82 6.05 -0.66
N ARG A 62 -18.41 5.48 0.48
CA ARG A 62 -19.18 5.53 1.72
C ARG A 62 -19.24 6.94 2.31
N HIS A 63 -18.12 7.66 2.35
CA HIS A 63 -18.10 9.02 2.86
C HIS A 63 -18.95 9.97 2.00
N ALA A 64 -19.11 9.66 0.71
CA ALA A 64 -20.01 10.34 -0.21
C ALA A 64 -21.50 9.94 -0.05
N ASN A 65 -21.86 9.04 0.88
CA ASN A 65 -23.21 8.50 1.09
C ASN A 65 -23.83 7.81 -0.16
N LEU A 66 -23.00 7.26 -1.06
CA LEU A 66 -23.46 6.66 -2.33
C LEU A 66 -23.74 5.15 -2.26
N ASN A 67 -23.60 4.52 -1.09
CA ASN A 67 -23.69 3.06 -0.95
C ASN A 67 -24.92 2.59 -0.17
N ASP A 68 -25.69 1.67 -0.76
CA ASP A 68 -26.84 1.05 -0.11
C ASP A 68 -26.41 0.21 1.10
N SER A 69 -27.02 0.51 2.26
CA SER A 69 -26.66 -0.02 3.58
C SER A 69 -26.96 -1.53 3.79
N THR A 70 -27.25 -2.28 2.72
CA THR A 70 -27.90 -3.60 2.80
C THR A 70 -26.92 -4.78 2.62
N TRP A 71 -25.67 -4.54 2.21
CA TRP A 71 -24.70 -5.62 1.94
C TRP A 71 -23.89 -6.02 3.19
N LYS A 72 -24.36 -7.07 3.91
CA LYS A 72 -23.77 -7.56 5.17
C LYS A 72 -22.28 -7.96 5.07
N ILE A 73 -21.86 -8.54 3.95
CA ILE A 73 -20.47 -8.95 3.71
C ILE A 73 -19.54 -7.72 3.59
N GLY A 74 -20.05 -6.63 3.04
CA GLY A 74 -19.34 -5.37 2.88
C GLY A 74 -19.18 -4.64 4.20
N MET A 75 -20.16 -4.76 5.12
CA MET A 75 -20.03 -4.22 6.47
C MET A 75 -18.95 -4.92 7.30
N LEU A 76 -18.80 -6.24 7.20
CA LEU A 76 -17.74 -6.99 7.90
C LEU A 76 -16.34 -6.64 7.36
N TYR A 77 -16.19 -6.59 6.04
CA TYR A 77 -14.95 -6.15 5.39
C TYR A 77 -14.58 -4.71 5.80
N HIS A 78 -15.58 -3.82 5.83
CA HIS A 78 -15.40 -2.42 6.18
C HIS A 78 -15.09 -2.19 7.68
N ALA A 79 -15.73 -2.94 8.58
CA ALA A 79 -15.56 -2.73 10.01
C ALA A 79 -14.15 -3.14 10.50
N HIS A 80 -13.61 -4.24 9.95
CA HIS A 80 -12.40 -4.88 10.51
C HIS A 80 -11.23 -5.01 9.53
N LEU A 81 -11.45 -5.05 8.21
CA LEU A 81 -10.39 -5.39 7.24
C LEU A 81 -9.89 -4.19 6.42
N GLU A 82 -10.71 -3.16 6.21
CA GLU A 82 -10.36 -2.02 5.35
C GLU A 82 -9.09 -1.27 5.80
N LEU A 83 -9.05 -0.75 7.04
CA LEU A 83 -7.87 -0.01 7.51
C LEU A 83 -6.62 -0.89 7.65
N PRO A 84 -6.69 -2.12 8.20
CA PRO A 84 -5.52 -2.99 8.28
C PRO A 84 -4.94 -3.34 6.91
N ILE A 85 -5.78 -3.57 5.90
CA ILE A 85 -5.33 -3.87 4.53
C ILE A 85 -4.65 -2.63 3.91
N ILE A 86 -5.28 -1.46 3.99
CA ILE A 86 -4.71 -0.22 3.46
C ILE A 86 -3.35 0.06 4.11
N ASN A 87 -3.28 -0.02 5.44
CA ASN A 87 -2.05 0.24 6.18
C ASN A 87 -0.96 -0.80 5.88
N ALA A 88 -1.33 -2.08 5.73
CA ALA A 88 -0.40 -3.12 5.33
C ALA A 88 0.17 -2.89 3.93
N LEU A 89 -0.65 -2.42 2.98
CA LEU A 89 -0.20 -2.10 1.61
C LEU A 89 0.70 -0.86 1.58
N ILE A 90 0.38 0.19 2.33
CA ILE A 90 1.25 1.37 2.45
C ILE A 90 2.59 0.99 3.08
N ALA A 91 2.56 0.19 4.15
CA ALA A 91 3.77 -0.28 4.81
C ALA A 91 4.60 -1.22 3.92
N SER A 92 3.98 -2.10 3.15
CA SER A 92 4.71 -2.96 2.22
C SER A 92 5.39 -2.15 1.11
N SER A 93 4.75 -1.09 0.61
CA SER A 93 5.35 -0.15 -0.33
C SER A 93 6.59 0.54 0.27
N ALA A 94 6.47 1.07 1.49
CA ALA A 94 7.59 1.70 2.19
C ALA A 94 8.75 0.72 2.44
N LEU A 95 8.46 -0.51 2.87
CA LEU A 95 9.47 -1.55 3.07
C LEU A 95 10.17 -1.95 1.75
N CYS A 96 9.44 -1.97 0.63
CA CYS A 96 10.05 -2.22 -0.69
C CYS A 96 11.03 -1.11 -1.09
N ILE A 97 10.70 0.16 -0.83
CA ILE A 97 11.59 1.29 -1.07
C ILE A 97 12.83 1.19 -0.18
N VAL A 98 12.67 0.90 1.11
CA VAL A 98 13.80 0.70 2.02
C VAL A 98 14.70 -0.44 1.54
N ALA A 99 14.12 -1.60 1.19
CA ALA A 99 14.88 -2.73 0.66
C ALA A 99 15.66 -2.37 -0.62
N MET A 100 15.04 -1.62 -1.52
CA MET A 100 15.69 -1.11 -2.73
C MET A 100 16.87 -0.18 -2.40
N THR A 101 16.72 0.73 -1.43
CA THR A 101 17.82 1.63 -1.03
C THR A 101 18.98 0.85 -0.41
N VAL A 102 18.69 -0.18 0.40
CA VAL A 102 19.71 -1.07 0.98
C VAL A 102 20.43 -1.85 -0.13
N ASP A 103 19.68 -2.40 -1.09
CA ASP A 103 20.24 -3.12 -2.24
C ASP A 103 21.20 -2.23 -3.04
N ARG A 104 20.78 -1.01 -3.36
CA ARG A 104 21.62 0.00 -4.03
C ARG A 104 22.83 0.39 -3.19
N TYR A 105 22.67 0.56 -1.88
CA TYR A 105 23.78 0.87 -0.97
C TYR A 105 24.84 -0.24 -0.99
N LEU A 106 24.41 -1.51 -0.91
CA LEU A 106 25.33 -2.65 -0.97
C LEU A 106 26.02 -2.78 -2.31
N SER A 107 25.31 -2.49 -3.41
CA SER A 107 25.88 -2.46 -4.76
C SER A 107 27.03 -1.45 -4.89
N VAL A 108 26.87 -0.26 -4.29
CA VAL A 108 27.86 0.82 -4.33
C VAL A 108 29.03 0.57 -3.36
N CYS A 109 28.74 0.20 -2.11
CA CYS A 109 29.77 0.08 -1.06
C CYS A 109 30.50 -1.27 -1.05
N HIS A 110 29.88 -2.33 -1.57
CA HIS A 110 30.45 -3.68 -1.57
C HIS A 110 30.32 -4.39 -2.93
N PRO A 111 30.91 -3.83 -4.01
CA PRO A 111 30.72 -4.31 -5.38
C PRO A 111 31.17 -5.76 -5.58
N ILE A 112 32.26 -6.19 -4.93
CA ILE A 112 32.83 -7.55 -5.08
C ILE A 112 31.89 -8.61 -4.50
N LYS A 113 31.22 -8.32 -3.38
CA LYS A 113 30.27 -9.24 -2.73
C LYS A 113 28.93 -9.29 -3.49
N PHE A 114 28.51 -8.15 -4.04
CA PHE A 114 27.28 -8.02 -4.82
C PHE A 114 27.39 -8.71 -6.19
N PHE A 115 28.54 -8.59 -6.88
CA PHE A 115 28.76 -9.26 -8.16
C PHE A 115 28.79 -10.79 -8.01
N ASN A 116 29.38 -11.29 -6.92
CA ASN A 116 29.44 -12.72 -6.64
C ASN A 116 28.10 -13.30 -6.14
N SER A 117 27.20 -12.47 -5.61
CA SER A 117 25.83 -12.87 -5.27
C SER A 117 24.84 -12.73 -6.41
N SER A 118 25.30 -12.30 -7.60
CA SER A 118 24.54 -11.95 -8.81
C SER A 118 23.07 -12.33 -8.72
N GLU A 119 22.29 -11.36 -8.26
CA GLU A 119 20.85 -11.15 -8.39
C GLU A 119 20.09 -12.29 -9.08
N SER A 120 19.90 -13.41 -8.37
CA SER A 120 18.88 -14.34 -8.80
C SER A 120 17.55 -13.64 -8.57
N LYS A 121 16.86 -13.25 -9.66
CA LYS A 121 15.51 -12.65 -9.60
C LYS A 121 14.60 -13.36 -8.59
N LYS A 122 14.75 -14.68 -8.45
CA LYS A 122 14.05 -15.53 -7.47
C LYS A 122 14.27 -15.09 -6.02
N LYS A 123 15.51 -14.74 -5.63
CA LYS A 123 15.83 -14.22 -4.29
C LYS A 123 15.16 -12.87 -4.06
N THR A 124 15.24 -11.96 -5.03
CA THR A 124 14.59 -10.64 -4.98
C THR A 124 13.07 -10.77 -4.81
N TYR A 125 12.43 -11.66 -5.60
CA TYR A 125 11.01 -12.00 -5.44
C TYR A 125 10.69 -12.57 -4.05
N PHE A 126 11.52 -13.47 -3.53
CA PHE A 126 11.33 -14.04 -2.20
C PHE A 126 11.43 -12.97 -1.10
N VAL A 127 12.39 -12.05 -1.20
CA VAL A 127 12.52 -10.91 -0.27
C VAL A 127 11.26 -10.05 -0.32
N ILE A 128 10.79 -9.67 -1.51
CA ILE A 128 9.55 -8.90 -1.67
C ILE A 128 8.37 -9.61 -1.02
N MET A 129 8.19 -10.91 -1.27
CA MET A 129 7.13 -11.70 -0.65
C MET A 129 7.21 -11.70 0.88
N MET A 130 8.41 -11.81 1.44
CA MET A 130 8.63 -11.73 2.89
C MET A 130 8.32 -10.34 3.44
N LEU A 131 8.68 -9.26 2.74
CA LEU A 131 8.35 -7.88 3.15
C LEU A 131 6.84 -7.65 3.19
N TYR A 132 6.11 -8.15 2.19
CA TYR A 132 4.64 -8.11 2.20
C TYR A 132 4.09 -8.92 3.37
N LEU A 133 4.57 -10.15 3.59
CA LEU A 133 4.12 -10.99 4.69
C LEU A 133 4.34 -10.30 6.05
N ILE A 134 5.51 -9.72 6.27
CA ILE A 134 5.86 -8.98 7.48
C ILE A 134 4.93 -7.78 7.65
N ALA A 135 4.71 -6.99 6.60
CA ALA A 135 3.80 -5.84 6.64
C ALA A 135 2.39 -6.28 7.06
N PHE A 136 1.83 -7.32 6.43
CA PHE A 136 0.52 -7.84 6.81
C PHE A 136 0.49 -8.34 8.26
N LEU A 137 1.49 -9.11 8.70
CA LEU A 137 1.57 -9.62 10.08
C LEU A 137 1.61 -8.51 11.13
N VAL A 138 2.26 -7.39 10.84
CA VAL A 138 2.31 -6.22 11.75
C VAL A 138 0.93 -5.59 11.94
N TYR A 139 0.07 -5.60 10.92
CA TYR A 139 -1.28 -5.01 10.98
C TYR A 139 -2.40 -6.02 11.30
N VAL A 140 -2.12 -7.32 11.30
CA VAL A 140 -3.03 -8.36 11.81
C VAL A 140 -3.55 -8.08 13.24
N PRO A 141 -2.73 -7.69 14.24
CA PRO A 141 -3.24 -7.39 15.59
C PRO A 141 -4.21 -6.21 15.62
N SER A 142 -4.11 -5.27 14.68
CA SER A 142 -5.03 -4.12 14.60
C SER A 142 -6.47 -4.53 14.28
N ILE A 143 -6.69 -5.71 13.70
CA ILE A 143 -8.03 -6.28 13.43
C ILE A 143 -8.81 -6.50 14.75
N TRP A 144 -8.10 -6.92 15.80
CA TRP A 144 -8.70 -7.20 17.12
C TRP A 144 -8.81 -5.98 18.02
N GLN A 145 -8.04 -4.92 17.77
CA GLN A 145 -8.04 -3.71 18.61
C GLN A 145 -9.23 -2.78 18.33
N LYS A 146 -9.88 -2.88 17.17
CA LYS A 146 -11.13 -2.13 16.90
C LYS A 146 -12.29 -2.70 17.73
N LYS A 147 -12.40 -2.28 18.98
CA LYS A 147 -13.68 -2.29 19.70
C LYS A 147 -14.54 -1.16 19.14
N ILE A 148 -15.79 -1.47 18.82
CA ILE A 148 -16.79 -0.51 18.39
C ILE A 148 -17.04 0.42 19.58
N ALA A 149 -16.40 1.59 19.63
CA ALA A 149 -16.82 2.63 20.56
C ALA A 149 -18.23 3.07 20.12
N PRO A 150 -19.25 3.01 21.01
CA PRO A 150 -20.57 3.51 20.67
C PRO A 150 -20.47 4.99 20.32
N LYS A 151 -21.06 5.35 19.18
CA LYS A 151 -21.18 6.73 18.71
C LYS A 151 -21.95 7.53 19.77
N GLU A 152 -21.24 8.24 20.64
CA GLU A 152 -21.86 9.26 21.48
C GLU A 152 -22.32 10.39 20.55
N ARG A 153 -23.65 10.58 20.52
CA ARG A 153 -24.34 11.65 19.82
C ARG A 153 -24.05 12.96 20.55
N GLU A 154 -23.51 13.94 19.85
CA GLU A 154 -23.70 15.37 20.12
C GLU A 154 -23.96 16.11 18.81
#